data_AF-A0A3E0HHY0-F1
#
_entry.id   AF-A0A3E0HHY0-F1
#
_cell.length_a   1.000
_cell.length_b   1.000
_cell.length_c   1.000
_cell.angle_alpha   90.00
_cell.angle_beta   90.00
_cell.angle_gamma   90.00
#
_symmetry.space_group_name_H-M   'P 1'
#
loop_
_entity.id
_entity.type
_entity.pdbx_description
1 polymer ?
#
loop_
_entity_poly.entity_id
_entity_poly.type
_entity_poly.pdbx_seq_one_letter_code
_entity_poly.pdbx_strand_id
1 'polypeptide(L)'
;MHVISALKSWRPVIVAVLSLSALGLTAAPALASGDRYVNLHQCVYTNGRFLYANVLSNTPNTSFNTGTNISDTRDTVAQCGRGTGGWRPDSPNVAVQSLDRVRGRFLNLHQCVYTNDRFLYTNVLSNTPNTSFNTGTNLTYTRDTAARCGPGTGGWRLDSPNVAVQSLDLAGGRFLNLHQCVYTNGSSLYTNVLSNTPNTSFNTGTNISNRRDTVAKCGPGTGGWRLDSPNVAVQSLDLAPGAP
;
A
#
# COMPACT_ATOMS: atom_id res chain seq x y z
N MET A 1 40.79 90.56 9.38
CA MET A 1 39.45 90.18 9.88
C MET A 1 39.20 88.74 9.47
N HIS A 2 39.07 87.87 10.46
CA HIS A 2 38.79 86.44 10.33
C HIS A 2 37.35 86.20 9.85
N VAL A 3 37.17 85.24 8.94
CA VAL A 3 36.00 84.35 8.94
C VAL A 3 36.50 82.94 8.57
N ILE A 4 36.55 82.07 9.59
CA ILE A 4 36.70 80.61 9.51
C ILE A 4 35.33 80.03 9.83
N SER A 5 34.91 78.98 9.11
CA SER A 5 34.01 77.86 9.51
C SER A 5 33.02 77.50 8.40
N ALA A 6 32.55 76.28 8.21
CA ALA A 6 32.96 74.94 8.63
C ALA A 6 32.12 73.96 7.78
N LEU A 7 32.75 72.93 7.20
CA LEU A 7 32.06 71.86 6.49
C LEU A 7 31.45 70.89 7.52
N LYS A 8 30.11 70.86 7.58
CA LYS A 8 29.33 70.01 8.47
C LYS A 8 29.22 68.59 7.90
N SER A 9 30.10 67.71 8.38
CA SER A 9 30.09 66.26 8.14
C SER A 9 28.83 65.61 8.73
N TRP A 10 28.07 64.89 7.91
CA TRP A 10 26.95 64.05 8.32
C TRP A 10 27.39 62.59 8.31
N ARG A 11 27.27 61.89 9.44
CA ARG A 11 27.44 60.44 9.54
C ARG A 11 26.06 59.77 9.58
N PRO A 12 25.77 58.78 8.74
CA PRO A 12 24.57 57.96 8.90
C PRO A 12 24.77 56.92 10.01
N VAL A 13 23.79 56.79 10.89
CA VAL A 13 23.69 55.71 11.87
C VAL A 13 22.97 54.54 11.21
N ILE A 14 23.67 53.41 11.03
CA ILE A 14 23.07 52.15 10.57
C ILE A 14 22.50 51.45 11.81
N VAL A 15 21.17 51.34 11.88
CA VAL A 15 20.47 50.51 12.86
C VAL A 15 20.27 49.13 12.23
N ALA A 16 21.02 48.14 12.70
CA ALA A 16 20.82 46.74 12.32
C ALA A 16 19.68 46.15 13.17
N VAL A 17 18.52 45.89 12.55
CA VAL A 17 17.42 45.15 13.17
C VAL A 17 17.70 43.66 12.98
N LEU A 18 18.13 42.99 14.05
CA LEU A 18 18.23 41.53 14.12
C LEU A 18 16.83 40.95 14.32
N SER A 19 16.18 40.56 13.22
CA SER A 19 14.96 39.74 13.25
C SER A 19 15.32 38.30 13.58
N LEU A 20 15.11 37.88 14.83
CA LEU A 20 15.11 36.46 15.22
C LEU A 20 13.85 35.80 14.67
N SER A 21 13.97 35.17 13.50
CA SER A 21 12.97 34.22 13.01
C SER A 21 13.10 32.93 13.80
N ALA A 22 12.21 32.72 14.76
CA ALA A 22 12.09 31.45 15.48
C ALA A 22 11.65 30.35 14.50
N LEU A 23 12.60 29.54 14.04
CA LEU A 23 12.35 28.27 13.40
C LEU A 23 11.71 27.33 14.44
N GLY A 24 10.39 27.27 14.44
CA GLY A 24 9.65 26.22 15.12
C GLY A 24 9.96 24.88 14.45
N LEU A 25 11.04 24.22 14.88
CA LEU A 25 11.21 22.79 14.63
C LEU A 25 10.11 22.07 15.41
N THR A 26 9.02 21.74 14.74
CA THR A 26 8.11 20.70 15.21
C THR A 26 8.90 19.41 15.21
N ALA A 27 9.38 18.99 16.39
CA ALA A 27 9.97 17.67 16.55
C ALA A 27 8.94 16.65 16.09
N ALA A 28 9.28 15.86 15.07
CA ALA A 28 8.50 14.68 14.74
C ALA A 28 8.49 13.80 15.99
N PRO A 29 7.32 13.36 16.49
CA PRO A 29 7.28 12.46 17.63
C PRO A 29 8.11 11.22 17.27
N ALA A 30 9.16 10.98 18.04
CA ALA A 30 9.92 9.74 17.94
C ALA A 30 8.97 8.61 18.30
N LEU A 31 8.48 7.90 17.28
CA LEU A 31 7.79 6.64 17.50
C LEU A 31 8.80 5.71 18.19
N ALA A 32 8.39 5.14 19.31
CA ALA A 32 9.16 4.11 20.00
C ALA A 32 9.58 3.02 19.02
N SER A 33 10.75 2.41 19.27
CA SER A 33 11.45 1.44 18.42
C SER A 33 10.76 0.07 18.34
N GLY A 34 9.47 0.07 18.03
CA GLY A 34 8.69 -1.13 17.78
C GLY A 34 7.78 -0.91 16.58
N ASP A 35 7.76 -1.85 15.64
CA ASP A 35 6.81 -1.93 14.53
C ASP A 35 6.89 -0.80 13.47
N ARG A 36 8.11 -0.44 13.05
CA ARG A 36 8.39 0.65 12.09
C ARG A 36 7.83 0.44 10.67
N TYR A 37 7.83 -0.77 10.14
CA TYR A 37 7.52 -1.05 8.74
C TYR A 37 6.19 -1.78 8.58
N VAL A 38 5.42 -1.38 7.57
CA VAL A 38 4.41 -2.26 6.96
C VAL A 38 5.10 -3.03 5.84
N ASN A 39 5.30 -4.33 6.03
CA ASN A 39 5.88 -5.21 5.02
C ASN A 39 4.75 -5.86 4.23
N LEU A 40 4.45 -5.34 3.04
CA LEU A 40 3.44 -5.91 2.15
C LEU A 40 4.09 -6.93 1.23
N HIS A 41 3.77 -8.20 1.42
CA HIS A 41 4.20 -9.29 0.55
C HIS A 41 3.11 -9.59 -0.46
N GLN A 42 3.47 -9.70 -1.73
CA GLN A 42 2.58 -10.23 -2.75
C GLN A 42 3.21 -11.46 -3.38
N CYS A 43 2.46 -12.55 -3.32
CA CYS A 43 2.83 -13.81 -3.92
C CYS A 43 1.84 -14.10 -5.05
N VAL A 44 2.36 -14.07 -6.28
CA VAL A 44 1.58 -14.42 -7.47
C VAL A 44 1.95 -15.84 -7.87
N TYR A 45 0.93 -16.63 -8.17
CA TYR A 45 1.06 -18.03 -8.56
C TYR A 45 0.43 -18.27 -9.93
N THR A 46 1.01 -19.21 -10.66
CA THR A 46 0.48 -19.70 -11.92
C THR A 46 0.46 -21.22 -11.95
N ASN A 47 -0.55 -21.79 -12.60
CA ASN A 47 -0.58 -23.21 -12.98
C ASN A 47 -0.57 -23.37 -14.52
N GLY A 48 -0.17 -22.33 -15.25
CA GLY A 48 -0.24 -22.26 -16.72
C GLY A 48 -1.64 -21.99 -17.28
N ARG A 49 -2.69 -22.03 -16.45
CA ARG A 49 -4.07 -21.74 -16.83
C ARG A 49 -4.69 -20.57 -16.10
N PHE A 50 -4.24 -20.21 -14.92
CA PHE A 50 -4.78 -19.09 -14.14
C PHE A 50 -3.63 -18.34 -13.46
N LEU A 51 -3.92 -17.11 -13.03
CA LEU A 51 -3.09 -16.36 -12.10
C LEU A 51 -3.83 -16.20 -10.79
N TYR A 52 -3.11 -16.32 -9.68
CA TYR A 52 -3.62 -16.08 -8.35
C TYR A 52 -2.66 -15.15 -7.61
N ALA A 53 -3.14 -13.98 -7.19
CA ALA A 53 -2.40 -13.08 -6.33
C ALA A 53 -2.90 -13.24 -4.89
N ASN A 54 -1.99 -13.49 -3.95
CA ASN A 54 -2.25 -13.44 -2.53
C ASN A 54 -1.37 -12.37 -1.87
N VAL A 55 -1.93 -11.66 -0.90
CA VAL A 55 -1.18 -10.71 -0.06
C VAL A 55 -1.28 -11.02 1.43
N LEU A 56 -2.05 -12.04 1.84
CA LEU A 56 -2.28 -12.36 3.25
C LEU A 56 -1.52 -13.61 3.71
N SER A 57 -1.10 -13.60 4.97
CA SER A 57 -0.34 -14.70 5.59
C SER A 57 -1.21 -15.80 6.23
N ASN A 58 -2.54 -15.65 6.18
CA ASN A 58 -3.48 -16.43 6.99
C ASN A 58 -4.71 -16.93 6.21
N THR A 59 -4.57 -17.17 4.90
CA THR A 59 -5.66 -17.83 4.16
C THR A 59 -5.82 -19.29 4.63
N PRO A 60 -7.03 -19.87 4.54
CA PRO A 60 -7.23 -21.30 4.80
C PRO A 60 -6.33 -22.19 3.94
N ASN A 61 -6.05 -21.77 2.71
CA ASN A 61 -5.14 -22.45 1.79
C ASN A 61 -3.68 -22.04 2.03
N THR A 62 -3.11 -22.56 3.12
CA THR A 62 -1.80 -22.15 3.65
C THR A 62 -0.62 -22.31 2.68
N SER A 63 -0.77 -23.15 1.66
CA SER A 63 0.25 -23.35 0.61
C SER A 63 0.57 -22.08 -0.18
N PHE A 64 -0.31 -21.07 -0.13
CA PHE A 64 -0.18 -19.81 -0.85
C PHE A 64 0.05 -18.60 0.05
N ASN A 65 0.16 -18.79 1.37
CA ASN A 65 0.29 -17.69 2.33
C ASN A 65 1.57 -16.87 2.11
N THR A 66 1.48 -15.58 2.38
CA THR A 66 2.58 -14.61 2.25
C THR A 66 3.23 -14.32 3.60
N GLY A 67 4.28 -13.50 3.60
CA GLY A 67 4.92 -12.96 4.81
C GLY A 67 4.38 -11.61 5.29
N THR A 68 3.24 -11.11 4.80
CA THR A 68 2.77 -9.76 5.15
C THR A 68 2.69 -9.54 6.66
N ASN A 69 3.36 -8.50 7.16
CA ASN A 69 3.52 -8.25 8.59
C ASN A 69 3.74 -6.76 8.91
N ILE A 70 3.80 -6.48 10.21
CA ILE A 70 4.38 -5.28 10.79
C ILE A 70 5.63 -5.72 11.54
N SER A 71 6.74 -4.99 11.39
CA SER A 71 7.97 -5.26 12.15
C SER A 71 8.91 -4.05 12.16
N ASP A 72 9.97 -4.11 12.96
CA ASP A 72 11.03 -3.09 12.99
C ASP A 72 12.01 -3.14 11.83
N THR A 73 12.00 -4.24 11.07
CA THR A 73 12.92 -4.47 9.98
C THR A 73 12.22 -4.40 8.63
N ARG A 74 12.93 -3.82 7.65
CA ARG A 74 12.52 -3.93 6.26
C ARG A 74 12.72 -5.37 5.81
N ASP A 75 11.65 -6.00 5.36
CA ASP A 75 11.73 -7.25 4.61
C ASP A 75 12.28 -6.98 3.20
N THR A 76 13.35 -7.69 2.84
CA THR A 76 14.03 -7.51 1.55
C THR A 76 13.73 -8.63 0.56
N VAL A 77 13.11 -9.72 1.03
CA VAL A 77 12.78 -10.89 0.23
C VAL A 77 11.33 -11.29 0.48
N ALA A 78 10.58 -11.52 -0.60
CA ALA A 78 9.22 -12.00 -0.51
C ALA A 78 9.17 -13.42 0.06
N GLN A 79 8.54 -13.57 1.22
CA GLN A 79 8.16 -14.86 1.76
C GLN A 79 6.84 -15.33 1.13
N CYS A 80 6.91 -16.42 0.38
CA CYS A 80 5.77 -17.03 -0.30
C CYS A 80 5.72 -18.52 0.00
N GLY A 81 4.51 -19.04 0.24
CA GLY A 81 4.27 -20.47 0.27
C GLY A 81 4.68 -21.15 -1.06
N ARG A 82 4.91 -22.46 -1.02
CA ARG A 82 5.40 -23.21 -2.19
C ARG A 82 4.39 -23.34 -3.33
N GLY A 83 3.10 -23.05 -3.07
CA GLY A 83 1.99 -23.47 -3.91
C GLY A 83 1.69 -24.96 -3.74
N THR A 84 0.57 -25.41 -4.29
CA THR A 84 0.15 -26.82 -4.30
C THR A 84 -0.69 -27.10 -5.55
N GLY A 85 -0.96 -28.37 -5.87
CA GLY A 85 -1.88 -28.73 -6.96
C GLY A 85 -1.46 -28.23 -8.35
N GLY A 86 -0.16 -28.25 -8.65
CA GLY A 86 0.39 -27.77 -9.92
C GLY A 86 0.58 -26.25 -10.02
N TRP A 87 0.23 -25.51 -8.98
CA TRP A 87 0.56 -24.09 -8.88
C TRP A 87 1.99 -23.88 -8.40
N ARG A 88 2.65 -22.89 -8.99
CA ARG A 88 4.01 -22.45 -8.63
C ARG A 88 4.09 -20.92 -8.59
N PRO A 89 5.00 -20.34 -7.79
CA PRO A 89 5.25 -18.91 -7.80
C PRO A 89 5.60 -18.41 -9.21
N ASP A 90 5.01 -17.30 -9.60
CA ASP A 90 5.30 -16.58 -10.82
C ASP A 90 6.31 -15.47 -10.51
N SER A 91 7.59 -15.85 -10.48
CA SER A 91 8.69 -15.02 -9.95
C SER A 91 8.72 -13.56 -10.41
N PRO A 92 8.41 -13.21 -11.68
CA PRO A 92 8.37 -11.81 -12.12
C PRO A 92 7.34 -10.94 -11.40
N ASN A 93 6.31 -11.55 -10.81
CA ASN A 93 5.18 -10.86 -10.18
C ASN A 93 5.16 -11.04 -8.64
N VAL A 94 6.21 -11.65 -8.08
CA VAL A 94 6.40 -11.85 -6.64
C VAL A 94 7.33 -10.76 -6.09
N ALA A 95 6.92 -10.08 -5.02
CA ALA A 95 7.75 -9.06 -4.36
C ALA A 95 7.31 -8.79 -2.91
N VAL A 96 8.15 -8.04 -2.20
CA VAL A 96 7.82 -7.43 -0.92
C VAL A 96 8.09 -5.92 -1.01
N GLN A 97 7.17 -5.12 -0.49
CA GLN A 97 7.32 -3.68 -0.35
C GLN A 97 7.23 -3.29 1.12
N SER A 98 8.36 -2.90 1.71
CA SER A 98 8.41 -2.36 3.06
C SER A 98 8.19 -0.85 3.06
N LEU A 99 7.15 -0.43 3.76
CA LEU A 99 6.70 0.95 3.88
C LEU A 99 7.03 1.49 5.27
N ASP A 100 7.89 2.49 5.32
CA ASP A 100 8.40 3.08 6.58
C ASP A 100 7.37 4.02 7.21
N ARG A 101 6.74 3.60 8.31
CA ARG A 101 5.65 4.32 8.99
C ARG A 101 6.05 5.70 9.51
N VAL A 102 7.35 5.98 9.68
CA VAL A 102 7.79 7.33 10.08
C VAL A 102 7.82 8.31 8.91
N ARG A 103 7.68 7.84 7.66
CA ARG A 103 7.75 8.67 6.45
C ARG A 103 6.38 9.03 5.86
N GLY A 104 5.31 8.64 6.53
CA GLY A 104 3.96 8.95 6.06
C GLY A 104 2.90 8.61 7.08
N ARG A 105 1.67 9.02 6.77
CA ARG A 105 0.48 8.79 7.60
C ARG A 105 -0.54 7.93 6.86
N PHE A 106 -0.67 8.14 5.55
CA PHE A 106 -1.60 7.42 4.72
C PHE A 106 -0.88 6.30 3.99
N LEU A 107 -1.34 5.07 4.20
CA LEU A 107 -1.09 3.97 3.27
C LEU A 107 -2.02 4.17 2.08
N ASN A 108 -1.47 4.67 0.99
CA ASN A 108 -2.17 4.72 -0.29
C ASN A 108 -2.01 3.34 -0.92
N LEU A 109 -3.03 2.49 -0.76
CA LEU A 109 -3.02 1.15 -1.34
C LEU A 109 -3.65 1.22 -2.73
N HIS A 110 -2.82 1.11 -3.76
CA HIS A 110 -3.26 1.09 -5.15
C HIS A 110 -3.44 -0.36 -5.57
N GLN A 111 -4.61 -0.69 -6.14
CA GLN A 111 -4.84 -1.97 -6.78
C GLN A 111 -5.01 -1.75 -8.27
N CYS A 112 -4.14 -2.41 -9.03
CA CYS A 112 -4.18 -2.42 -10.49
C CYS A 112 -4.55 -3.81 -10.95
N VAL A 113 -5.70 -3.93 -11.60
CA VAL A 113 -6.20 -5.16 -12.18
C VAL A 113 -6.03 -5.09 -13.68
N TYR A 114 -5.48 -6.13 -14.27
CA TYR A 114 -5.24 -6.26 -15.70
C TYR A 114 -5.96 -7.47 -16.24
N THR A 115 -6.38 -7.40 -17.50
CA THR A 115 -7.00 -8.48 -18.25
C THR A 115 -6.30 -8.66 -19.58
N ASN A 116 -6.23 -9.91 -20.03
CA ASN A 116 -5.87 -10.28 -21.40
C ASN A 116 -7.03 -11.04 -22.08
N ASP A 117 -8.27 -10.73 -21.69
CA ASP A 117 -9.53 -11.40 -22.07
C ASP A 117 -9.71 -12.82 -21.51
N ARG A 118 -8.64 -13.46 -21.06
CA ARG A 118 -8.68 -14.82 -20.53
C ARG A 118 -8.50 -14.86 -19.02
N PHE A 119 -7.56 -14.08 -18.50
CA PHE A 119 -7.15 -14.08 -17.11
C PHE A 119 -7.22 -12.68 -16.53
N LEU A 120 -7.47 -12.62 -15.22
CA LEU A 120 -7.24 -11.42 -14.44
C LEU A 120 -5.92 -11.54 -13.69
N TYR A 121 -5.22 -10.41 -13.62
CA TYR A 121 -4.02 -10.25 -12.81
C TYR A 121 -4.21 -9.04 -11.91
N THR A 122 -4.09 -9.25 -10.60
CA THR A 122 -4.13 -8.18 -9.61
C THR A 122 -2.72 -7.92 -9.09
N ASN A 123 -2.28 -6.67 -9.15
CA ASN A 123 -1.07 -6.22 -8.47
C ASN A 123 -1.43 -5.09 -7.49
N VAL A 124 -0.79 -5.10 -6.33
CA VAL A 124 -0.85 -4.02 -5.34
C VAL A 124 0.50 -3.42 -5.01
N LEU A 125 1.61 -3.96 -5.53
CA LEU A 125 2.96 -3.49 -5.20
C LEU A 125 3.55 -2.60 -6.29
N SER A 126 4.37 -1.63 -5.88
CA SER A 126 5.02 -0.69 -6.79
C SER A 126 6.42 -1.12 -7.24
N ASN A 127 6.89 -2.29 -6.80
CA ASN A 127 8.28 -2.71 -6.92
C ASN A 127 8.46 -4.17 -7.37
N THR A 128 7.49 -4.73 -8.11
CA THR A 128 7.67 -6.05 -8.72
C THR A 128 8.74 -6.00 -9.81
N PRO A 129 9.45 -7.11 -10.08
CA PRO A 129 10.36 -7.21 -11.23
C PRO A 129 9.68 -6.89 -12.57
N ASN A 130 8.39 -7.24 -12.70
CA ASN A 130 7.58 -6.96 -13.88
C ASN A 130 7.00 -5.54 -13.84
N THR A 131 7.88 -4.56 -14.04
CA THR A 131 7.62 -3.13 -13.80
C THR A 131 6.45 -2.54 -14.60
N SER A 132 6.09 -3.14 -15.74
CA SER A 132 4.95 -2.71 -16.56
C SER A 132 3.60 -2.82 -15.83
N PHE A 133 3.54 -3.60 -14.75
CA PHE A 133 2.33 -3.80 -13.96
C PHE A 133 2.37 -3.13 -12.58
N ASN A 134 3.47 -2.45 -12.23
CA ASN A 134 3.65 -1.83 -10.91
C ASN A 134 2.56 -0.79 -10.61
N THR A 135 2.19 -0.70 -9.34
CA THR A 135 1.20 0.25 -8.85
C THR A 135 1.86 1.51 -8.29
N GLY A 136 1.03 2.47 -7.86
CA GLY A 136 1.45 3.63 -7.09
C GLY A 136 1.54 3.43 -5.58
N THR A 137 1.39 2.20 -5.07
CA THR A 137 1.31 1.94 -3.63
C THR A 137 2.47 2.59 -2.88
N ASN A 138 2.12 3.40 -1.89
CA ASN A 138 3.08 4.20 -1.14
C ASN A 138 2.58 4.48 0.28
N LEU A 139 3.49 5.00 1.10
CA LEU A 139 3.15 5.62 2.37
C LEU A 139 3.63 7.07 2.36
N THR A 140 2.69 8.01 2.46
CA THR A 140 3.00 9.46 2.43
C THR A 140 2.08 10.23 3.37
N TYR A 141 2.29 11.54 3.50
CA TYR A 141 1.41 12.43 4.27
C TYR A 141 0.21 12.96 3.48
N THR A 142 0.06 12.57 2.21
CA THR A 142 -1.05 12.99 1.35
C THR A 142 -1.86 11.79 0.92
N ARG A 143 -3.19 11.94 0.88
CA ARG A 143 -4.08 10.92 0.31
C ARG A 143 -3.98 10.97 -1.20
N ASP A 144 -3.70 9.84 -1.83
CA ASP A 144 -3.87 9.69 -3.27
C ASP A 144 -5.35 9.58 -3.62
N THR A 145 -5.78 10.36 -4.63
CA THR A 145 -7.18 10.42 -5.06
C THR A 145 -7.45 9.63 -6.35
N ALA A 146 -6.39 9.14 -7.00
CA ALA A 146 -6.47 8.36 -8.22
C ALA A 146 -5.48 7.20 -8.21
N ALA A 147 -5.91 6.06 -8.74
CA ALA A 147 -5.02 4.94 -8.95
C ALA A 147 -3.92 5.31 -9.95
N ARG A 148 -2.74 4.71 -9.76
CA ARG A 148 -1.58 4.87 -10.62
C ARG A 148 -1.15 3.46 -10.94
N CYS A 149 -1.26 3.11 -12.20
CA CYS A 149 -1.00 1.77 -12.69
C CYS A 149 -0.03 1.88 -13.85
N GLY A 150 0.90 0.93 -13.93
CA GLY A 150 1.70 0.73 -15.12
C GLY A 150 0.84 0.48 -16.37
N PRO A 151 1.43 0.60 -17.55
CA PRO A 151 0.70 0.48 -18.82
C PRO A 151 0.19 -0.96 -19.09
N GLY A 152 0.68 -1.96 -18.36
CA GLY A 152 0.60 -3.36 -18.79
C GLY A 152 1.55 -3.63 -19.96
N THR A 153 1.69 -4.89 -20.35
CA THR A 153 2.46 -5.31 -21.53
C THR A 153 1.99 -6.68 -22.02
N GLY A 154 2.42 -7.12 -23.21
CA GLY A 154 2.16 -8.48 -23.70
C GLY A 154 0.67 -8.82 -23.88
N GLY A 155 -0.13 -7.87 -24.37
CA GLY A 155 -1.57 -8.03 -24.58
C GLY A 155 -2.43 -7.84 -23.33
N TRP A 156 -1.82 -7.55 -22.18
CA TRP A 156 -2.54 -7.17 -20.97
C TRP A 156 -2.90 -5.69 -21.00
N ARG A 157 -4.13 -5.37 -20.59
CA ARG A 157 -4.64 -4.00 -20.43
C ARG A 157 -5.33 -3.86 -19.09
N LEU A 158 -5.49 -2.63 -18.61
CA LEU A 158 -6.20 -2.36 -17.36
C LEU A 158 -7.67 -2.78 -17.47
N ASP A 159 -8.14 -3.44 -16.42
CA ASP A 159 -9.54 -3.73 -16.18
C ASP A 159 -10.12 -2.63 -15.28
N SER A 160 -10.39 -1.47 -15.88
CA SER A 160 -10.73 -0.23 -15.18
C SER A 160 -11.81 -0.34 -14.10
N PRO A 161 -12.89 -1.16 -14.25
CA PRO A 161 -13.88 -1.33 -13.19
C PRO A 161 -13.32 -1.90 -11.87
N ASN A 162 -12.17 -2.58 -11.90
CA ASN A 162 -11.56 -3.25 -10.76
C ASN A 162 -10.27 -2.53 -10.27
N VAL A 163 -9.97 -1.36 -10.82
CA VAL A 163 -8.82 -0.51 -10.47
C VAL A 163 -9.24 0.60 -9.51
N ALA A 164 -8.52 0.77 -8.40
CA ALA A 164 -8.77 1.85 -7.45
C ALA A 164 -7.54 2.15 -6.57
N VAL A 165 -7.64 3.23 -5.80
CA VAL A 165 -6.75 3.52 -4.66
C VAL A 165 -7.58 3.72 -3.42
N GLN A 166 -7.15 3.15 -2.30
CA GLN A 166 -7.73 3.41 -0.98
C GLN A 166 -6.64 3.99 -0.07
N SER A 167 -6.81 5.25 0.35
CA SER A 167 -5.93 5.89 1.33
C SER A 167 -6.37 5.60 2.77
N LEU A 168 -5.57 4.82 3.47
CA LEU A 168 -5.82 4.34 4.83
C LEU A 168 -4.99 5.18 5.82
N ASP A 169 -5.66 5.90 6.72
CA ASP A 169 -4.99 6.71 7.75
C ASP A 169 -4.46 5.82 8.87
N LEU A 170 -3.15 5.51 8.86
CA LEU A 170 -2.56 4.61 9.85
C LEU A 170 -2.58 5.16 11.28
N ALA A 171 -2.85 6.45 11.46
CA ALA A 171 -3.06 7.06 12.78
C ALA A 171 -4.54 7.07 13.21
N GLY A 172 -5.46 6.69 12.31
CA GLY A 172 -6.90 6.72 12.54
C GLY A 172 -7.45 5.57 13.38
N GLY A 173 -6.62 4.59 13.73
CA GLY A 173 -7.03 3.44 14.55
C GLY A 173 -5.87 2.50 14.86
N ARG A 174 -6.14 1.52 15.73
CA ARG A 174 -5.13 0.56 16.18
C ARG A 174 -4.79 -0.52 15.15
N PHE A 175 -5.73 -0.92 14.31
CA PHE A 175 -5.55 -2.04 13.40
C PHE A 175 -5.73 -1.61 11.95
N LEU A 176 -4.79 -2.06 11.11
CA LEU A 176 -4.99 -2.17 9.67
C LEU A 176 -5.59 -3.54 9.38
N ASN A 177 -6.89 -3.56 9.07
CA ASN A 177 -7.62 -4.76 8.70
C ASN A 177 -7.54 -4.93 7.18
N LEU A 178 -6.66 -5.80 6.69
CA LEU A 178 -6.56 -6.15 5.28
C LEU A 178 -7.49 -7.31 4.98
N HIS A 179 -8.54 -7.04 4.19
CA HIS A 179 -9.45 -8.07 3.70
C HIS A 179 -9.05 -8.45 2.29
N GLN A 180 -8.91 -9.74 2.03
CA GLN A 180 -8.73 -10.27 0.69
C GLN A 180 -9.91 -11.14 0.32
N CYS A 181 -10.56 -10.79 -0.78
CA CYS A 181 -11.67 -11.52 -1.34
C CYS A 181 -11.25 -12.08 -2.69
N VAL A 182 -11.21 -13.41 -2.78
CA VAL A 182 -10.86 -14.11 -4.01
C VAL A 182 -12.13 -14.71 -4.60
N TYR A 183 -12.33 -14.51 -5.88
CA TYR A 183 -13.48 -14.99 -6.62
C TYR A 183 -13.03 -15.87 -7.78
N THR A 184 -13.87 -16.82 -8.15
CA THR A 184 -13.69 -17.66 -9.34
C THR A 184 -14.96 -17.68 -10.17
N ASN A 185 -14.79 -17.74 -11.49
CA ASN A 185 -15.86 -18.07 -12.44
C ASN A 185 -15.63 -19.44 -13.11
N GLY A 186 -14.71 -20.25 -12.58
CA GLY A 186 -14.30 -21.53 -13.15
C GLY A 186 -13.23 -21.46 -14.25
N SER A 187 -13.00 -20.27 -14.83
CA SER A 187 -11.99 -20.03 -15.88
C SER A 187 -10.98 -18.95 -15.54
N SER A 188 -11.12 -18.31 -14.38
CA SER A 188 -10.23 -17.26 -13.90
C SER A 188 -10.36 -17.11 -12.39
N LEU A 189 -9.37 -16.46 -11.79
CA LEU A 189 -9.41 -15.99 -10.41
C LEU A 189 -9.29 -14.47 -10.39
N TYR A 190 -10.02 -13.86 -9.48
CA TYR A 190 -9.96 -12.43 -9.22
C TYR A 190 -9.71 -12.21 -7.73
N THR A 191 -8.63 -11.52 -7.40
CA THR A 191 -8.34 -11.07 -6.05
C THR A 191 -8.70 -9.59 -5.93
N ASN A 192 -9.53 -9.24 -4.96
CA ASN A 192 -9.71 -7.85 -4.56
C ASN A 192 -9.26 -7.66 -3.11
N VAL A 193 -8.63 -6.53 -2.82
CA VAL A 193 -8.26 -6.12 -1.46
C VAL A 193 -8.82 -4.75 -1.08
N LEU A 194 -9.49 -4.04 -2.01
CA LEU A 194 -10.00 -2.70 -1.77
C LEU A 194 -11.52 -2.68 -1.53
N SER A 195 -11.95 -1.72 -0.71
CA SER A 195 -13.37 -1.52 -0.37
C SER A 195 -14.10 -0.53 -1.29
N ASN A 196 -13.40 0.06 -2.27
CA ASN A 196 -13.86 1.21 -3.03
C ASN A 196 -13.60 1.12 -4.53
N THR A 197 -13.55 -0.09 -5.10
CA THR A 197 -13.49 -0.21 -6.57
C THR A 197 -14.84 0.21 -7.19
N PRO A 198 -14.85 0.68 -8.45
CA PRO A 198 -16.08 0.95 -9.18
C PRO A 198 -17.01 -0.27 -9.27
N ASN A 199 -16.45 -1.48 -9.34
CA ASN A 199 -17.19 -2.73 -9.37
C ASN A 199 -17.53 -3.22 -7.95
N THR A 200 -18.50 -2.55 -7.33
CA THR A 200 -18.80 -2.69 -5.90
C THR A 200 -19.17 -4.09 -5.45
N SER A 201 -19.66 -4.94 -6.35
CA SER A 201 -20.03 -6.33 -6.05
C SER A 201 -18.85 -7.17 -5.56
N PHE A 202 -17.61 -6.74 -5.80
CA PHE A 202 -16.41 -7.44 -5.38
C PHE A 202 -15.66 -6.74 -4.23
N ASN A 203 -16.15 -5.60 -3.74
CA ASN A 203 -15.49 -4.81 -2.69
C ASN A 203 -15.27 -5.60 -1.40
N THR A 204 -14.18 -5.27 -0.71
CA THR A 204 -13.79 -5.90 0.56
C THR A 204 -14.12 -5.02 1.76
N GLY A 205 -13.86 -5.53 2.96
CA GLY A 205 -13.94 -4.77 4.21
C GLY A 205 -12.69 -3.98 4.60
N THR A 206 -11.66 -3.86 3.75
CA THR A 206 -10.36 -3.27 4.12
C THR A 206 -10.50 -1.90 4.76
N ASN A 207 -9.99 -1.75 5.99
CA ASN A 207 -10.19 -0.54 6.80
C ASN A 207 -9.07 -0.31 7.82
N ILE A 208 -9.13 0.88 8.42
CA ILE A 208 -8.47 1.18 9.70
C ILE A 208 -9.55 1.22 10.77
N SER A 209 -9.33 0.55 11.91
CA SER A 209 -10.24 0.64 13.05
C SER A 209 -9.55 0.35 14.39
N ASN A 210 -10.27 0.54 15.49
CA ASN A 210 -9.79 0.17 16.83
C ASN A 210 -10.06 -1.30 17.19
N ARG A 211 -10.63 -2.09 16.26
CA ARG A 211 -10.96 -3.49 16.48
C ARG A 211 -10.28 -4.37 15.42
N ARG A 212 -9.80 -5.52 15.86
CA ARG A 212 -9.35 -6.59 14.97
C ARG A 212 -10.57 -7.20 14.29
N ASP A 213 -10.63 -7.13 12.98
CA ASP A 213 -11.60 -7.89 12.20
C ASP A 213 -11.15 -9.37 12.14
N THR A 214 -12.08 -10.28 12.48
CA THR A 214 -11.80 -11.73 12.54
C THR A 214 -12.43 -12.52 11.39
N VAL A 215 -13.31 -11.88 10.61
CA VAL A 215 -14.01 -12.48 9.48
C VAL A 215 -13.86 -11.58 8.27
N ALA A 216 -13.54 -12.18 7.12
CA ALA A 216 -13.47 -11.46 5.87
C ALA A 216 -14.85 -10.95 5.44
N LYS A 217 -14.97 -9.63 5.22
CA LYS A 217 -16.14 -9.01 4.60
C LYS A 217 -15.87 -8.93 3.09
N CYS A 218 -16.66 -9.66 2.33
CA CYS A 218 -16.57 -9.70 0.87
C CYS A 218 -17.94 -9.37 0.27
N GLY A 219 -17.92 -8.64 -0.83
CA GLY A 219 -19.09 -8.46 -1.67
C GLY A 219 -19.64 -9.79 -2.21
N PRO A 220 -20.88 -9.80 -2.71
CA PRO A 220 -21.53 -11.02 -3.18
C PRO A 220 -20.90 -11.62 -4.45
N GLY A 221 -20.06 -10.87 -5.16
CA GLY A 221 -19.71 -11.16 -6.56
C GLY A 221 -20.88 -10.88 -7.50
N THR A 222 -20.65 -10.96 -8.81
CA THR A 222 -21.70 -10.86 -9.84
C THR A 222 -21.24 -11.56 -11.12
N GLY A 223 -22.11 -11.74 -12.11
CA GLY A 223 -21.73 -12.21 -13.44
C GLY A 223 -21.12 -13.61 -13.48
N GLY A 224 -21.65 -14.54 -12.67
CA GLY A 224 -21.15 -15.93 -12.58
C GLY A 224 -19.90 -16.12 -11.72
N TRP A 225 -19.37 -15.04 -11.14
CA TRP A 225 -18.31 -15.12 -10.15
C TRP A 225 -18.86 -15.51 -8.78
N ARG A 226 -18.15 -16.41 -8.09
CA ARG A 226 -18.44 -16.85 -6.72
C ARG A 226 -17.19 -16.74 -5.87
N LEU A 227 -17.34 -16.56 -4.56
CA LEU A 227 -16.21 -16.57 -3.64
C LEU A 227 -15.48 -17.91 -3.69
N ASP A 228 -14.17 -17.84 -3.72
CA ASP A 228 -13.26 -18.97 -3.58
C ASP A 228 -12.81 -19.03 -2.11
N SER A 229 -13.70 -19.54 -1.25
CA SER A 229 -13.58 -19.51 0.21
C SER A 229 -12.21 -19.96 0.76
N PRO A 230 -11.52 -20.97 0.19
CA PRO A 230 -10.18 -21.34 0.66
C PRO A 230 -9.12 -20.24 0.56
N ASN A 231 -9.32 -19.24 -0.30
CA ASN A 231 -8.38 -18.16 -0.58
C ASN A 231 -8.86 -16.79 -0.05
N VAL A 232 -9.98 -16.77 0.70
CA VAL A 232 -10.56 -15.58 1.33
C VAL A 232 -10.09 -15.49 2.78
N ALA A 233 -9.63 -14.30 3.20
CA ALA A 233 -9.22 -14.06 4.59
C ALA A 233 -9.24 -12.58 4.97
N VAL A 234 -9.10 -12.33 6.28
CA VAL A 234 -8.76 -11.01 6.82
C VAL A 234 -7.53 -11.15 7.70
N GLN A 235 -6.56 -10.27 7.53
CA GLN A 235 -5.41 -10.14 8.39
C GLN A 235 -5.42 -8.75 9.04
N SER A 236 -5.51 -8.71 10.36
CA SER A 236 -5.37 -7.45 11.10
C SER A 236 -3.95 -7.29 11.61
N LEU A 237 -3.33 -6.20 11.18
CA LEU A 237 -2.01 -5.77 11.56
C LEU A 237 -2.14 -4.76 12.72
N ASP A 238 -1.51 -5.03 13.87
CA ASP A 238 -1.50 -4.09 14.99
C ASP A 238 -0.53 -2.95 14.65
N LEU A 239 -1.04 -1.72 14.72
CA LEU A 239 -0.31 -0.48 14.45
C LEU A 239 0.18 0.16 15.74
N ALA A 240 -0.12 -0.40 16.91
CA ALA A 240 0.50 0.06 18.15
C ALA A 240 2.03 -0.04 18.03
N PRO A 241 2.80 0.89 18.63
CA PRO A 241 4.24 0.71 18.77
C PRO A 241 4.50 -0.60 19.51
N GLY A 242 5.40 -1.43 18.96
CA GLY A 242 5.86 -2.63 19.65
C GLY A 242 6.43 -2.28 21.03
N ALA A 243 6.22 -3.15 22.02
CA ALA A 243 6.92 -3.01 23.29
C ALA A 243 8.43 -3.19 23.05
N PRO A 244 9.30 -2.35 23.66
CA PRO A 244 10.74 -2.46 23.51
C PRO A 244 11.31 -3.76 24.07
#